data_AF-A0A7C6L0N2-F1
#
_entry.id   AF-A0A7C6L0N2-F1
#
_cell.length_a   1.000
_cell.length_b   1.000
_cell.length_c   1.000
_cell.angle_alpha   90.00
_cell.angle_beta   90.00
_cell.angle_gamma   90.00
#
_symmetry.space_group_name_H-M   'P 1'
#
loop_
_entity.id
_entity.type
_entity.pdbx_description
1 polymer ?
#
loop_
_entity_poly.entity_id
_entity_poly.type
_entity_poly.pdbx_seq_one_letter_code
_entity_poly.pdbx_strand_id
1 'polypeptide(L)' 'ILWMLEQYPQLRKVALCLDNDEAGYQASKRLENKLSEKGYTSERLLSQGKDWNDDLVAAAQHKQSGFEMKMA' A
#
# COMPACT_ATOMS: atom_id res chain seq x y z
N ILE A 1 -6.67 -12.19 -7.83
CA ILE A 1 -6.63 -12.10 -6.34
C ILE A 1 -7.33 -13.29 -5.70
N LEU A 2 -8.64 -13.49 -5.89
CA LEU A 2 -9.39 -14.55 -5.21
C LEU A 2 -8.85 -15.96 -5.46
N TRP A 3 -8.58 -16.30 -6.72
CA TRP A 3 -8.02 -17.61 -7.07
C TRP A 3 -6.72 -17.92 -6.30
N MET A 4 -5.85 -16.92 -6.13
CA MET A 4 -4.59 -17.09 -5.38
C MET A 4 -4.86 -17.32 -3.88
N LEU A 5 -5.78 -16.56 -3.28
CA LEU A 5 -6.14 -16.74 -1.87
C LEU A 5 -6.78 -18.12 -1.62
N GLU A 6 -7.56 -18.62 -2.58
CA GLU A 6 -8.12 -19.97 -2.54
C GLU A 6 -7.03 -21.06 -2.60
N GLN A 7 -5.90 -20.82 -3.28
CA GLN A 7 -4.77 -21.75 -3.28
C GLN A 7 -3.97 -21.73 -1.96
N TYR A 8 -4.06 -20.64 -1.19
CA TYR A 8 -3.30 -20.43 0.04
C TYR A 8 -4.25 -20.11 1.22
N PRO A 9 -5.01 -21.09 1.73
CA PRO A 9 -6.03 -20.88 2.75
C PRO A 9 -5.48 -20.36 4.10
N GLN A 10 -4.16 -20.43 4.32
CA GLN A 10 -3.49 -19.82 5.45
C GLN A 10 -3.47 -18.29 5.40
N LEU A 11 -3.61 -17.68 4.22
CA LEU A 11 -3.60 -16.23 4.03
C LEU A 11 -4.98 -15.66 4.37
N ARG A 12 -5.14 -15.20 5.62
CA ARG A 12 -6.41 -14.63 6.10
C ARG A 12 -6.48 -13.11 6.04
N LYS A 13 -5.33 -12.44 6.01
CA LYS A 13 -5.20 -10.98 6.02
C LYS A 13 -4.62 -10.49 4.69
N VAL A 14 -5.27 -9.51 4.08
CA VAL A 14 -4.86 -8.91 2.81
C VAL A 14 -4.65 -7.41 3.00
N ALA A 15 -3.45 -6.92 2.76
CA ALA A 15 -3.19 -5.48 2.70
C ALA A 15 -3.41 -4.97 1.27
N LEU A 16 -4.22 -3.92 1.13
CA LEU A 16 -4.51 -3.23 -0.12
C LEU A 16 -3.67 -1.95 -0.18
N CYS A 17 -2.62 -1.96 -1.01
CA CYS A 17 -1.73 -0.84 -1.22
C CYS A 17 -2.01 -0.23 -2.61
N LEU A 18 -3.06 0.56 -2.71
CA LEU A 18 -3.40 1.30 -3.93
C LEU A 18 -3.00 2.77 -3.79
N ASP A 19 -2.98 3.48 -4.91
CA ASP A 19 -2.72 4.92 -4.95
C ASP A 19 -3.60 5.68 -3.96
N ASN A 20 -3.02 6.71 -3.36
CA ASN A 20 -3.70 7.60 -2.44
C ASN A 20 -4.48 8.68 -3.20
N ASP A 21 -5.31 8.24 -4.15
CA ASP A 21 -6.23 9.09 -4.88
C ASP A 21 -7.65 8.51 -4.83
N GLU A 22 -8.60 9.23 -5.43
CA GLU A 22 -10.01 8.84 -5.44
C GLU A 22 -10.20 7.49 -6.16
N ALA A 23 -9.48 7.25 -7.26
CA ALA A 23 -9.59 6.00 -8.01
C ALA A 23 -9.09 4.81 -7.19
N GLY A 24 -7.95 4.97 -6.51
CA GLY A 24 -7.37 4.00 -5.59
C GLY A 24 -8.24 3.74 -4.38
N TYR A 25 -8.92 4.76 -3.84
CA TYR A 25 -9.90 4.59 -2.76
C TYR A 25 -11.10 3.76 -3.21
N GLN A 26 -11.73 4.10 -4.33
CA GLN A 26 -12.87 3.36 -4.85
C GLN A 26 -12.51 1.91 -5.21
N ALA A 27 -11.34 1.71 -5.81
CA ALA A 27 -10.84 0.38 -6.13
C ALA A 27 -10.54 -0.45 -4.86
N SER A 28 -9.96 0.17 -3.82
CA SER A 28 -9.72 -0.47 -2.52
C SER A 28 -11.04 -0.92 -1.89
N LYS A 29 -12.06 -0.05 -1.86
CA LYS A 29 -13.38 -0.37 -1.31
C LYS A 29 -14.06 -1.50 -2.06
N ARG A 30 -13.95 -1.53 -3.39
CA ARG A 30 -14.45 -2.63 -4.22
C ARG A 30 -13.76 -3.95 -3.92
N LEU A 31 -12.45 -3.94 -3.66
CA LEU A 31 -11.68 -5.14 -3.31
C LEU A 31 -11.98 -5.61 -1.89
N GLU A 32 -12.08 -4.70 -0.93
CA GLU A 32 -12.47 -4.97 0.45
C GLU A 32 -13.82 -5.67 0.52
N ASN A 33 -14.83 -5.17 -0.20
CA ASN A 33 -16.14 -5.83 -0.26
C ASN A 33 -16.03 -7.28 -0.78
N LYS A 34 -15.30 -7.49 -1.88
CA LYS A 34 -15.11 -8.83 -2.46
C LYS A 34 -14.37 -9.80 -1.52
N LEU A 35 -13.43 -9.28 -0.71
CA LEU A 35 -12.66 -10.07 0.24
C LEU A 35 -13.51 -10.40 1.48
N SER A 36 -14.26 -9.42 1.99
CA SER A 36 -15.17 -9.58 3.11
C SER A 36 -16.29 -10.59 2.82
N GLU A 37 -16.89 -10.54 1.63
CA GLU A 37 -17.88 -11.52 1.16
C GLU A 37 -17.38 -12.97 1.19
N LYS A 38 -16.05 -13.15 1.11
CA LYS A 38 -15.38 -14.45 1.11
C LYS A 38 -14.76 -14.81 2.47
N GLY A 39 -14.95 -13.97 3.49
CA GLY A 39 -14.44 -14.19 4.84
C GLY A 39 -12.98 -13.80 5.06
N TYR A 40 -12.37 -13.07 4.13
CA TYR A 40 -11.01 -12.55 4.28
C TYR A 40 -11.03 -11.18 4.96
N THR A 41 -10.07 -10.95 5.86
CA THR A 41 -9.85 -9.64 6.44
C THR A 41 -8.98 -8.83 5.50
N SER A 42 -9.42 -7.62 5.12
CA SER A 42 -8.60 -6.69 4.35
C SER A 42 -8.33 -5.41 5.12
N GLU A 43 -7.16 -4.82 4.90
CA GLU A 43 -6.83 -3.47 5.39
C GLU A 43 -6.31 -2.63 4.23
N ARG A 44 -6.66 -1.34 4.20
CA ARG A 44 -6.07 -0.40 3.24
C ARG A 44 -4.84 0.24 3.87
N LEU A 45 -3.71 0.13 3.18
CA LEU A 45 -2.49 0.87 3.52
C LEU A 45 -2.35 2.03 2.55
N LEU A 46 -2.08 3.21 3.09
CA LEU A 46 -1.93 4.45 2.35
C LEU A 46 -0.48 4.90 2.34
N SER A 47 -0.03 5.36 1.17
CA SER A 47 1.19 6.15 1.03
C SER A 47 1.01 7.52 1.70
N GLN A 48 2.12 8.15 2.10
CA GLN A 48 2.13 9.51 2.62
C GLN A 48 1.83 10.52 1.49
N GLY A 49 2.43 10.29 0.32
CA GLY A 49 2.17 11.02 -0.92
C GLY A 49 1.10 10.35 -1.78
N LYS A 50 1.18 10.60 -3.09
CA LYS A 50 0.25 10.09 -4.09
C LYS A 50 0.36 8.58 -4.29
N ASP A 51 1.59 8.07 -4.32
CA ASP A 51 1.87 6.64 -4.40
C ASP A 51 3.10 6.27 -3.56
N TRP A 52 3.31 4.95 -3.38
CA TRP A 52 4.43 4.43 -2.60
C TRP A 52 5.80 4.68 -3.25
N ASN A 53 5.86 4.89 -4.57
CA ASN A 53 7.13 5.18 -5.24
C ASN A 53 7.58 6.60 -4.92
N ASP A 54 6.66 7.56 -4.91
CA ASP A 54 6.91 8.93 -4.49
C ASP A 54 7.43 8.98 -3.05
N ASP A 55 6.84 8.19 -2.14
CA ASP A 55 7.33 8.06 -0.76
C ASP A 55 8.76 7.54 -0.70
N LEU A 56 9.09 6.53 -1.52
CA LEU A 56 10.43 5.96 -1.60
C LEU A 56 11.45 6.97 -2.15
N VAL A 57 11.08 7.75 -3.18
CA VAL A 57 11.92 8.80 -3.76
C VAL A 57 12.15 9.92 -2.74
N ALA A 58 11.10 10.38 -2.06
CA ALA A 58 11.20 11.40 -1.02
C ALA A 58 12.09 10.93 0.15
N ALA A 59 11.92 9.69 0.61
CA ALA A 59 12.75 9.11 1.66
C ALA A 59 14.23 8.98 1.23
N ALA A 60 14.48 8.66 -0.04
CA ALA A 60 15.84 8.60 -0.59
C ALA A 60 16.49 9.98 -0.66
N GLN A 61 15.76 11.01 -1.10
CA GLN A 61 16.23 12.39 -1.14
C GLN A 61 16.55 12.94 0.26
N HIS A 62 15.70 12.62 1.25
CA HIS A 62 15.96 12.96 2.66
C HIS A 62 17.21 12.29 3.23
N LYS A 63 17.57 11.09 2.78
CA LYS A 63 18.82 10.43 3.17
C LYS A 63 20.05 11.07 2.52
N GLN A 64 19.93 11.62 1.31
CA GLN A 64 21.02 12.32 0.62
C GLN A 64 21.32 13.69 1.24
N SER A 65 20.29 14.46 1.61
CA SER A 65 20.49 15.77 2.25
C SER A 65 21.09 15.69 3.66
N GLY A 66 20.91 14.55 4.35
CA GLY A 66 21.56 14.29 5.64
C GLY A 66 23.08 14.10 5.59
N PHE A 67 23.66 13.85 4.40
CA PHE A 67 25.11 13.76 4.20
C PHE A 67 25.77 15.10 3.85
N GLU A 68 25.00 16.15 3.56
CA GLU A 68 25.49 17.49 3.20
C GLU A 68 25.53 18.48 4.39
N MET A 69 25.66 18.00 5.62
CA MET A 69 25.99 18.87 6.77
C MET A 69 27.40 18.62 7.32
N LYS A 70 28.17 19.72 7.27
CA LYS A 70 29.47 20.03 7.87
C LYS A 70 30.71 19.66 7.04
N MET A 71 31.05 20.58 6.13
CA MET A 71 32.45 20.98 6.02
C MET A 71 32.59 22.33 6.73
N ALA A 72 33.41 22.32 7.79
CA ALA A 72 33.79 23.48 8.59
C ALA A 72 34.73 24.41 7.82
#